data_AF-A0A927LL79-F1
#
_entry.id   AF-A0A927LL79-F1
#
_cell.length_a   1.000
_cell.length_b   1.000
_cell.length_c   1.000
_cell.angle_alpha   90.00
_cell.angle_beta   90.00
_cell.angle_gamma   90.00
#
_symmetry.space_group_name_H-M   'P 1'
#
loop_
_entity.id
_entity.type
_entity.pdbx_description
1 polymer ?
#
loop_
_entity_poly.entity_id
_entity_poly.type
_entity_poly.pdbx_seq_one_letter_code
_entity_poly.pdbx_strand_id
1 'polypeptide(L)'
;MIKKKELMHLFLRIVLLVLLIPIASIIGLSTLDKNRRCGTGDGLAVFFYIFILYCIWVLGLLYEAYFLNKKKENRKRNLNFIMAFTIPTLFFLLYLYFQIIELFN
;
A
#
# COMPACT_ATOMS: atom_id res chain seq x y z
N MET A 1 -14.35 6.54 20.87
CA MET A 1 -13.90 7.90 20.45
C MET A 1 -12.41 7.89 20.10
N ILE A 2 -12.03 8.02 18.82
CA ILE A 2 -10.62 8.05 18.35
C ILE A 2 -9.97 9.37 18.80
N LYS A 3 -8.77 9.30 19.38
CA LYS A 3 -8.07 10.51 19.84
C LYS A 3 -7.44 11.23 18.64
N LYS A 4 -7.36 12.57 18.67
CA LYS A 4 -6.74 13.39 17.59
C LYS A 4 -5.35 12.88 17.16
N LYS A 5 -4.53 12.44 18.12
CA LYS A 5 -3.19 11.87 17.87
C LYS A 5 -3.23 10.55 17.09
N GLU A 6 -4.24 9.71 17.31
CA GLU A 6 -4.43 8.44 16.59
C GLU A 6 -4.91 8.70 15.16
N LEU A 7 -5.79 9.68 14.98
CA LEU A 7 -6.25 10.13 13.67
C LEU A 7 -5.09 10.67 12.81
N MET A 8 -4.24 11.51 13.39
CA MET A 8 -3.06 12.04 12.69
C MET A 8 -2.07 10.93 12.31
N HIS A 9 -1.88 9.94 13.18
CA HIS A 9 -1.02 8.79 12.90
C HIS A 9 -1.57 7.91 11.77
N LEU A 10 -2.90 7.72 11.72
CA LEU A 10 -3.57 6.99 10.65
C LEU A 10 -3.49 7.74 9.31
N PHE A 11 -3.75 9.05 9.34
CA PHE A 11 -3.62 9.92 8.18
C PHE A 11 -2.21 9.87 7.58
N LEU A 12 -1.17 9.99 8.42
CA LEU A 12 0.21 9.95 7.96
C LEU A 12 0.56 8.62 7.25
N ARG A 13 0.01 7.50 7.72
CA ARG A 13 0.22 6.19 7.08
C ARG A 13 -0.42 6.09 5.70
N ILE A 14 -1.61 6.64 5.54
CA ILE A 14 -2.30 6.70 4.25
C ILE A 14 -1.54 7.63 3.30
N VAL A 15 -1.10 8.80 3.78
CA VAL A 15 -0.25 9.70 2.98
C VAL A 15 1.04 8.99 2.57
N LEU A 16 1.70 8.28 3.48
CA LEU A 16 2.90 7.49 3.17
C LEU A 16 2.61 6.46 2.08
N LEU A 17 1.50 5.72 2.19
CA LEU A 17 1.07 4.74 1.19
C LEU A 17 0.87 5.38 -0.19
N VAL A 18 0.19 6.52 -0.26
CA VAL A 18 -0.04 7.25 -1.53
C VAL A 18 1.28 7.75 -2.11
N LEU A 19 2.21 8.21 -1.27
CA LEU A 19 3.54 8.65 -1.71
C LEU A 19 4.43 7.51 -2.24
N LEU A 20 4.12 6.24 -1.92
CA LEU A 20 4.84 5.11 -2.50
C LEU A 20 4.58 4.97 -4.01
N ILE A 21 3.45 5.45 -4.51
CA ILE A 21 3.11 5.39 -5.94
C ILE A 21 4.11 6.19 -6.79
N PRO A 22 4.32 7.51 -6.59
CA PRO A 22 5.30 8.24 -7.37
C PRO A 22 6.73 7.73 -7.16
N ILE A 23 7.08 7.25 -5.96
CA ILE A 23 8.40 6.65 -5.70
C ILE A 23 8.58 5.39 -6.53
N ALA A 24 7.61 4.47 -6.53
CA ALA A 24 7.64 3.27 -7.34
C ALA A 24 7.70 3.59 -8.85
N SER A 25 6.98 4.61 -9.30
CA SER A 25 7.02 5.06 -10.69
C SER A 25 8.42 5.52 -11.10
N ILE A 26 9.08 6.32 -10.26
CA ILE A 26 10.46 6.77 -10.51
C ILE A 26 11.41 5.57 -10.58
N ILE A 27 11.33 4.66 -9.61
CA ILE A 27 12.19 3.47 -9.56
C ILE A 27 11.94 2.59 -10.79
N GLY A 28 10.69 2.22 -11.07
CA GLY A 28 10.34 1.37 -12.21
C GLY A 28 10.80 1.96 -13.54
N LEU A 29 10.50 3.23 -13.79
CA LEU A 29 10.91 3.91 -15.03
C LEU A 29 12.43 4.11 -15.14
N SER A 30 13.16 4.17 -14.01
CA SER A 30 14.62 4.25 -14.01
C SER A 30 15.30 2.93 -14.37
N THR A 31 14.63 1.79 -14.14
CA THR A 31 15.15 0.47 -14.49
C THR A 31 14.94 0.05 -15.94
N LEU A 32 14.22 0.88 -16.72
CA LEU A 32 13.90 0.61 -18.11
C LEU A 32 14.84 1.36 -19.06
N ASP A 33 15.19 0.71 -20.17
CA ASP A 33 15.92 1.35 -21.25
C ASP A 33 15.04 2.42 -21.91
N LYS A 34 15.52 3.68 -21.92
CA LYS A 34 14.83 4.82 -22.51
C LYS A 34 14.49 4.61 -23.99
N ASN A 35 15.30 3.82 -24.71
CA ASN A 35 15.15 3.58 -26.14
C ASN A 35 14.14 2.47 -26.47
N ARG A 36 13.66 1.73 -25.46
CA ARG A 36 12.71 0.60 -25.64
C ARG A 36 11.42 0.78 -24.85
N ARG A 37 11.13 2.01 -24.41
CA ARG A 37 9.92 2.34 -23.67
C ARG A 37 8.69 2.01 -24.50
N CYS A 38 7.86 1.12 -23.97
CA CYS A 38 6.56 0.78 -24.54
C CYS A 38 5.54 0.83 -23.41
N GLY A 39 4.41 1.52 -23.63
CA GLY A 39 3.49 1.87 -22.53
C GLY A 39 3.05 0.68 -21.67
N THR A 40 2.83 -0.49 -22.27
CA THR A 40 2.41 -1.71 -21.56
C THR A 40 3.54 -2.33 -20.72
N GLY A 41 4.76 -2.40 -21.26
CA GLY A 41 5.93 -2.94 -20.54
C GLY A 41 6.38 -2.01 -19.42
N ASP A 42 6.31 -0.70 -19.67
CA ASP A 42 6.62 0.33 -18.69
C ASP A 42 5.64 0.29 -17.51
N GLY A 43 4.34 0.09 -17.80
CA GLY A 43 3.30 -0.09 -16.79
C GLY A 43 3.58 -1.29 -15.88
N LEU A 44 3.97 -2.45 -16.44
CA LEU A 44 4.29 -3.65 -15.65
C LEU A 44 5.44 -3.43 -14.66
N ALA A 45 6.51 -2.76 -15.10
CA ALA A 45 7.63 -2.45 -14.21
C ALA A 45 7.19 -1.52 -13.06
N VAL A 46 6.40 -0.49 -13.35
CA VAL A 46 5.85 0.41 -12.32
C VAL A 46 4.97 -0.36 -11.34
N PHE A 47 4.03 -1.19 -11.82
CA PHE A 47 3.17 -2.00 -10.96
C PHE A 47 3.95 -2.97 -10.08
N PHE A 48 5.02 -3.57 -10.61
CA PHE A 48 5.89 -4.46 -9.84
C PHE A 48 6.54 -3.74 -8.66
N TYR A 49 7.09 -2.54 -8.86
CA TYR A 49 7.68 -1.76 -7.77
C TYR A 49 6.63 -1.21 -6.80
N ILE A 50 5.43 -0.84 -7.29
CA ILE A 50 4.30 -0.48 -6.41
C ILE A 50 4.00 -1.65 -5.47
N PHE A 51 3.90 -2.87 -6.01
CA PHE A 51 3.64 -4.07 -5.23
C PHE A 51 4.72 -4.34 -4.18
N ILE A 52 6.00 -4.23 -4.54
CA ILE A 52 7.11 -4.40 -3.59
C ILE A 52 7.04 -3.38 -2.45
N LEU A 53 6.93 -2.09 -2.78
CA LEU A 53 6.87 -1.03 -1.77
C LEU A 53 5.63 -1.17 -0.88
N TYR A 54 4.53 -1.63 -1.45
CA TYR A 54 3.33 -1.96 -0.71
C TYR A 54 3.54 -3.10 0.29
N CYS A 55 4.18 -4.21 -0.12
CA CYS A 55 4.54 -5.29 0.79
C CYS A 55 5.45 -4.79 1.93
N ILE A 56 6.43 -3.95 1.63
CA ILE A 56 7.31 -3.33 2.63
C ILE A 56 6.50 -2.48 3.61
N TRP A 57 5.55 -1.69 3.12
CA TRP A 57 4.67 -0.88 3.96
C TRP A 57 3.84 -1.75 4.92
N VAL A 58 3.21 -2.82 4.42
CA VAL A 58 2.45 -3.78 5.25
C VAL A 58 3.34 -4.40 6.32
N LEU A 59 4.53 -4.89 5.95
CA LEU A 59 5.51 -5.42 6.91
C LEU A 59 5.91 -4.38 7.95
N GLY A 60 6.08 -3.11 7.56
CA GLY A 60 6.32 -2.00 8.47
C GLY A 60 5.19 -1.80 9.49
N LEU A 61 3.92 -1.88 9.07
CA LEU A 61 2.78 -1.76 9.99
C LEU A 61 2.75 -2.93 11.00
N LEU A 62 3.01 -4.16 10.54
CA LEU A 62 3.05 -5.36 11.36
C LEU A 62 4.22 -5.32 12.35
N TYR A 63 5.39 -4.89 11.89
CA TYR A 63 6.56 -4.68 12.72
C TYR A 63 6.26 -3.66 13.82
N GLU A 64 5.69 -2.51 13.50
CA GLU A 64 5.31 -1.52 14.53
C GLU A 64 4.22 -2.04 15.46
N ALA A 65 3.25 -2.81 14.97
CA ALA A 65 2.24 -3.45 15.80
C ALA A 65 2.89 -4.37 16.85
N TYR A 66 3.94 -5.10 16.50
CA TYR A 66 4.72 -5.91 17.43
C TYR A 66 5.35 -5.07 18.57
N PHE A 67 5.95 -3.91 18.27
CA PHE A 67 6.48 -3.01 19.32
C PHE A 67 5.38 -2.39 20.17
N LEU A 68 4.26 -2.00 19.57
CA LEU A 68 3.12 -1.44 20.29
C LEU A 68 2.50 -2.46 21.24
N ASN A 69 2.53 -3.75 20.87
CA ASN A 69 2.13 -4.85 21.75
C ASN A 69 3.01 -4.89 23.01
N LYS A 70 4.34 -4.80 22.85
CA LYS A 70 5.27 -4.74 24.00
C LYS A 70 5.03 -3.53 24.90
N LYS A 71 4.62 -2.39 24.32
CA LYS A 71 4.30 -1.15 25.05
C LYS A 71 2.88 -1.13 25.65
N LYS A 72 2.10 -2.22 25.52
CA LYS A 72 0.68 -2.31 25.93
C LYS A 72 -0.23 -1.24 25.29
N GLU A 73 0.18 -0.70 24.14
CA GLU A 73 -0.54 0.30 23.36
C GLU A 73 -1.55 -0.37 22.41
N ASN A 74 -2.47 -1.14 23.00
CA ASN A 74 -3.39 -2.05 22.30
C ASN A 74 -4.19 -1.37 21.17
N ARG A 75 -4.54 -0.11 21.37
CA ARG A 75 -5.36 0.64 20.41
C ARG A 75 -4.60 0.98 19.13
N LYS A 76 -3.39 1.50 19.24
CA LYS A 76 -2.52 1.78 18.09
C LYS A 76 -2.12 0.50 17.38
N ARG A 77 -1.83 -0.57 18.14
CA ARG A 77 -1.57 -1.91 17.60
C ARG A 77 -2.73 -2.40 16.73
N ASN A 78 -3.97 -2.33 17.24
CA ASN A 78 -5.14 -2.78 16.50
C ASN A 78 -5.36 -1.95 15.24
N LEU A 79 -5.15 -0.63 15.30
CA LEU A 79 -5.23 0.23 14.10
C LEU A 79 -4.20 -0.17 13.03
N ASN A 80 -2.97 -0.50 13.44
CA ASN A 80 -1.95 -0.99 12.51
C ASN A 80 -2.35 -2.31 11.84
N PHE A 81 -2.89 -3.26 12.60
CA PHE A 81 -3.41 -4.51 12.04
C PHE A 81 -4.57 -4.25 11.09
N ILE A 82 -5.55 -3.45 11.49
CA ILE A 82 -6.69 -3.11 10.64
C ILE A 82 -6.19 -2.52 9.31
N MET A 83 -5.28 -1.55 9.33
CA MET A 83 -4.71 -1.00 8.10
C MET A 83 -3.96 -2.04 7.27
N ALA A 84 -3.16 -2.89 7.91
CA ALA A 84 -2.36 -3.91 7.24
C ALA A 84 -3.22 -4.96 6.51
N PHE A 85 -4.45 -5.23 6.98
CA PHE A 85 -5.35 -6.21 6.37
C PHE A 85 -6.44 -5.57 5.51
N THR A 86 -7.07 -4.48 5.96
CA THR A 86 -8.19 -3.84 5.25
C THR A 86 -7.76 -3.22 3.93
N ILE A 87 -6.61 -2.54 3.87
CA ILE A 87 -6.15 -1.91 2.62
C ILE A 87 -5.89 -2.98 1.52
N PRO A 88 -5.16 -4.09 1.78
CA PRO A 88 -4.97 -5.09 0.74
C PRO A 88 -6.28 -5.76 0.33
N THR A 89 -7.16 -6.05 1.29
CA THR A 89 -8.48 -6.62 0.99
C THR A 89 -9.30 -5.67 0.11
N LEU A 90 -9.29 -4.37 0.36
CA LEU A 90 -9.99 -3.38 -0.48
C LEU A 90 -9.45 -3.38 -1.92
N PHE A 91 -8.13 -3.42 -2.11
CA PHE A 91 -7.54 -3.53 -3.45
C PHE A 91 -7.95 -4.81 -4.17
N PHE A 92 -7.94 -5.95 -3.46
CA PHE A 92 -8.35 -7.23 -4.03
C PHE A 92 -9.83 -7.25 -4.40
N LEU A 93 -10.71 -6.71 -3.54
CA LEU A 93 -12.14 -6.58 -3.83
C LEU A 93 -12.40 -5.66 -5.01
N LEU A 94 -11.66 -4.55 -5.12
CA LEU A 94 -11.77 -3.63 -6.25
C LEU A 94 -11.34 -4.31 -7.56
N TYR A 95 -10.24 -5.07 -7.54
CA TYR A 95 -9.81 -5.87 -8.68
C TYR A 95 -10.87 -6.88 -9.11
N LEU A 96 -11.42 -7.65 -8.17
CA LEU A 96 -12.48 -8.61 -8.45
C LEU A 96 -13.73 -7.94 -9.03
N TYR A 97 -14.12 -6.77 -8.50
CA TYR A 97 -15.25 -6.00 -9.00
C TYR A 97 -15.09 -5.64 -10.48
N PHE A 98 -13.91 -5.15 -10.88
CA PHE A 98 -13.64 -4.82 -12.29
C PHE A 98 -13.66 -6.06 -13.19
N GLN A 99 -13.09 -7.17 -12.74
CA GLN A 99 -13.12 -8.44 -13.49
C GLN A 99 -14.54 -8.96 -13.68
N ILE A 100 -15.40 -8.83 -12.66
CA ILE A 100 -16.81 -9.22 -12.75
C ILE A 100 -17.54 -8.33 -13.77
N ILE A 101 -17.32 -7.00 -13.75
CA ILE A 101 -17.94 -6.09 -14.73
C ILE A 101 -17.52 -6.45 -16.16
N GLU A 102 -16.23 -6.72 -16.37
CA GLU A 102 -15.70 -7.10 -17.68
C GLU A 102 -16.30 -8.41 -18.19
N LEU A 103 -16.66 -9.35 -17.31
CA LEU A 103 -17.35 -10.59 -17.68
C LEU A 103 -18.81 -10.36 -18.12
N PHE A 104 -19.45 -9.29 -17.65
CA PHE A 104 -20.87 -8.98 -17.91
C PHE A 104 -21.09 -7.92 -19.00
N ASN A 105 -20.02 -7.32 -19.54
CA ASN A 105 -20.05 -6.41 -20.70
C ASN A 105 -19.56 -7.13 -21.96
#